data_AF-A0A0Q7VEV8-F1
#
_entry.id   AF-A0A0Q7VEV8-F1
#
_cell.length_a   1.000
_cell.length_b   1.000
_cell.length_c   1.000
_cell.angle_alpha   90.00
_cell.angle_beta   90.00
_cell.angle_gamma   90.00
#
_symmetry.space_group_name_H-M   'P 1'
#
loop_
_entity.id
_entity.type
_entity.pdbx_description
1 polymer ?
#
loop_
_entity_poly.entity_id
_entity_poly.type
_entity_poly.pdbx_seq_one_letter_code
_entity_poly.pdbx_strand_id
1 'polypeptide(L)'
;MTHALLRGDHHVHSTFSDDAVSSLAENVAAAAAAGLETVRLVDHVRRSTTWVPEYLTAVHALQVPDGLTVLTGVEAKILDAAGELDIPELPKGIDRILIADHQFPGIDGPLGPSAVREHIAEGWSSDDVLDQFVSALIAAMRRHPGNQLAHCFSLLPKIGLSEDDLGAERVRAWATAAAETDTMVEVNEKWVCPGATVLDALRDAGAVIVASTDSHVAADVGRYPRLTALLDGGDAP
;
A
#
# COMPACT_ATOMS: atom_id res chain seq x y z
N MET A 1 -12.71 -21.50 3.48
CA MET A 1 -12.63 -20.94 4.85
C MET A 1 -12.21 -19.51 4.69
N THR A 2 -12.86 -18.52 5.33
CA THR A 2 -12.43 -17.12 5.18
C THR A 2 -11.17 -16.89 6.01
N HIS A 3 -10.04 -16.65 5.34
CA HIS A 3 -8.77 -16.31 5.97
C HIS A 3 -8.95 -15.12 6.93
N ALA A 4 -8.42 -15.20 8.15
CA ALA A 4 -8.58 -14.13 9.15
C ALA A 4 -8.00 -12.79 8.65
N LEU A 5 -6.97 -12.85 7.81
CA LEU A 5 -6.37 -11.70 7.11
C LEU A 5 -7.40 -10.88 6.32
N LEU A 6 -8.42 -11.53 5.75
CA LEU A 6 -9.45 -10.92 4.90
C LEU A 6 -10.63 -10.33 5.71
N ARG A 7 -10.53 -10.28 7.03
CA ARG A 7 -11.53 -9.62 7.91
C ARG A 7 -11.29 -8.12 8.05
N GLY A 8 -10.21 -7.60 7.49
CA GLY A 8 -9.92 -6.17 7.39
C GLY A 8 -9.75 -5.73 5.95
N ASP A 9 -10.02 -4.46 5.69
CA ASP A 9 -9.67 -3.78 4.44
C ASP A 9 -8.91 -2.49 4.75
N HIS A 10 -7.59 -2.52 4.55
CA HIS A 10 -6.69 -1.49 5.06
C HIS A 10 -6.33 -0.40 4.03
N HIS A 11 -7.02 -0.37 2.89
CA HIS A 11 -6.80 0.63 1.83
C HIS A 11 -8.07 0.85 1.01
N VAL A 12 -8.85 1.87 1.38
CA VAL A 12 -10.12 2.21 0.72
C VAL A 12 -10.21 3.72 0.48
N HIS A 13 -10.29 4.10 -0.80
CA HIS A 13 -10.38 5.49 -1.25
C HIS A 13 -11.80 6.03 -1.23
N SER A 14 -11.91 7.33 -1.04
CA SER A 14 -13.16 8.05 -1.06
C SER A 14 -13.14 9.23 -2.02
N THR A 15 -14.23 9.99 -2.10
CA THR A 15 -14.32 11.23 -2.89
C THR A 15 -13.34 12.34 -2.46
N PHE A 16 -12.47 12.12 -1.48
CA PHE A 16 -11.33 13.00 -1.20
C PHE A 16 -10.15 12.76 -2.18
N SER A 17 -10.03 11.56 -2.75
CA SER A 17 -9.16 11.26 -3.90
C SER A 17 -9.86 11.63 -5.21
N ASP A 18 -9.09 12.13 -6.19
CA ASP A 18 -9.62 12.63 -7.47
C ASP A 18 -10.04 11.53 -8.46
N ASP A 19 -9.64 10.29 -8.18
CA ASP A 19 -9.92 9.09 -8.97
C ASP A 19 -10.90 8.10 -8.30
N ALA A 20 -11.46 8.45 -7.14
CA ALA A 20 -12.45 7.65 -6.44
C ALA A 20 -13.84 8.31 -6.42
N VAL A 21 -14.89 7.47 -6.36
CA VAL A 21 -16.27 7.91 -6.57
C VAL A 21 -17.18 7.73 -5.36
N SER A 22 -16.83 6.84 -4.43
CA SER A 22 -17.64 6.57 -3.25
C SER A 22 -17.30 7.47 -2.07
N SER A 23 -18.32 7.92 -1.35
CA SER A 23 -18.14 8.66 -0.11
C SER A 23 -17.63 7.77 1.02
N LEU A 24 -17.03 8.38 2.05
CA LEU A 24 -16.62 7.69 3.27
C LEU A 24 -17.76 6.86 3.89
N ALA A 25 -18.99 7.37 3.89
CA ALA A 25 -20.16 6.69 4.44
C ALA A 25 -20.58 5.46 3.63
N GLU A 26 -20.50 5.53 2.30
CA GLU A 26 -20.76 4.39 1.42
C GLU A 26 -19.72 3.28 1.63
N ASN A 27 -18.44 3.66 1.80
CA ASN A 27 -17.37 2.71 2.09
C ASN A 27 -17.56 2.02 3.44
N VAL A 28 -17.94 2.76 4.50
CA VAL A 28 -18.26 2.17 5.81
C VAL A 28 -19.45 1.22 5.73
N ALA A 29 -20.50 1.59 5.00
CA ALA A 29 -21.67 0.73 4.81
C ALA A 29 -21.31 -0.56 4.05
N ALA A 30 -20.46 -0.47 3.02
CA ALA A 30 -19.97 -1.62 2.27
C ALA A 30 -19.08 -2.54 3.11
N ALA A 31 -18.16 -1.96 3.90
CA ALA A 31 -17.32 -2.70 4.83
C ALA A 31 -18.16 -3.51 5.84
N ALA A 32 -19.18 -2.88 6.43
CA ALA A 32 -20.10 -3.56 7.34
C ALA A 32 -20.91 -4.65 6.63
N ALA A 33 -21.40 -4.39 5.42
CA ALA A 33 -22.15 -5.38 4.62
C ALA A 33 -21.28 -6.57 4.18
N ALA A 34 -19.98 -6.36 3.99
CA ALA A 34 -19.00 -7.41 3.73
C ALA A 34 -18.61 -8.21 4.99
N GLY A 35 -19.03 -7.76 6.18
CA GLY A 35 -18.71 -8.41 7.45
C GLY A 35 -17.28 -8.17 7.93
N LEU A 36 -16.66 -7.06 7.49
CA LEU A 36 -15.33 -6.66 7.96
C LEU A 36 -15.38 -6.23 9.43
N GLU A 37 -14.30 -6.52 10.16
CA GLU A 37 -14.05 -6.02 11.51
C GLU A 37 -13.29 -4.70 11.52
N THR A 38 -12.51 -4.45 10.47
CA THR A 38 -11.68 -3.24 10.34
C THR A 38 -11.75 -2.70 8.91
N VAL A 39 -11.90 -1.39 8.76
CA VAL A 39 -11.68 -0.69 7.51
C VAL A 39 -10.79 0.52 7.74
N ARG A 40 -9.77 0.72 6.91
CA ARG A 40 -9.02 1.97 6.89
C ARG A 40 -9.42 2.79 5.66
N LEU A 41 -9.97 3.96 5.92
CA LEU A 41 -10.27 4.95 4.91
C LEU A 41 -8.96 5.68 4.59
N VAL A 42 -8.55 5.71 3.34
CA VAL A 42 -7.26 6.27 2.92
C VAL A 42 -7.45 7.05 1.64
N ASP A 43 -6.97 8.29 1.59
CA ASP A 43 -7.06 9.10 0.38
C ASP A 43 -5.68 9.64 -0.04
N HIS A 44 -5.50 9.86 -1.34
CA HIS A 44 -4.24 10.31 -1.92
C HIS A 44 -3.86 11.70 -1.43
N VAL A 45 -2.63 11.88 -0.96
CA VAL A 45 -2.10 13.20 -0.60
C VAL A 45 -0.85 13.56 -1.39
N ARG A 46 -0.59 14.86 -1.45
CA ARG A 46 0.64 15.48 -1.95
C ARG A 46 1.11 16.49 -0.93
N ARG A 47 2.36 16.96 -1.02
CA ARG A 47 2.85 18.09 -0.19
C ARG A 47 1.95 19.32 -0.25
N SER A 48 1.26 19.54 -1.38
CA SER A 48 0.33 20.65 -1.57
C SER A 48 -1.09 20.39 -1.03
N THR A 49 -1.39 19.20 -0.52
CA THR A 49 -2.73 18.86 -0.02
C THR A 49 -3.04 19.67 1.24
N THR A 50 -4.18 20.35 1.25
CA THR A 50 -4.64 21.17 2.38
C THR A 50 -5.87 20.62 3.09
N TRP A 51 -6.53 19.58 2.56
CA TRP A 51 -7.86 19.14 3.00
C TRP A 51 -7.87 18.06 4.09
N VAL A 52 -6.70 17.60 4.57
CA VAL A 52 -6.59 16.52 5.57
C VAL A 52 -7.41 16.80 6.85
N PRO A 53 -7.46 18.05 7.38
CA PRO A 53 -8.34 18.37 8.50
C PRO A 53 -9.84 18.16 8.22
N GLU A 54 -10.31 18.50 7.02
CA GLU A 54 -11.69 18.29 6.57
C GLU A 54 -12.01 16.81 6.41
N TYR A 55 -11.07 16.03 5.87
CA TYR A 55 -11.16 14.56 5.81
C TYR A 55 -11.35 13.96 7.22
N LEU A 56 -10.52 14.34 8.19
CA LEU A 56 -10.65 13.86 9.57
C LEU A 56 -11.98 14.27 10.21
N THR A 57 -12.43 15.50 9.96
CA THR A 57 -13.74 15.98 10.44
C THR A 57 -14.87 15.14 9.87
N ALA A 58 -14.80 14.80 8.58
CA ALA A 58 -15.78 13.95 7.91
C ALA A 58 -15.76 12.51 8.46
N VAL A 59 -14.58 11.93 8.69
CA VAL A 59 -14.46 10.59 9.29
C VAL A 59 -15.04 10.56 10.72
N HIS A 60 -14.74 11.56 11.55
CA HIS A 60 -15.30 11.64 12.91
C HIS A 60 -16.82 11.81 12.96
N ALA A 61 -17.45 12.29 11.88
CA ALA A 61 -18.89 12.43 11.78
C ALA A 61 -19.61 11.15 11.31
N LEU A 62 -18.87 10.11 10.91
CA LEU A 62 -19.44 8.87 10.41
C LEU A 62 -20.23 8.13 11.49
N GLN A 63 -21.34 7.53 11.08
CA GLN A 63 -22.03 6.53 11.88
C GLN A 63 -21.39 5.17 11.61
N VAL A 64 -20.64 4.67 12.58
CA VAL A 64 -19.93 3.40 12.46
C VAL A 64 -20.78 2.27 13.05
N PRO A 65 -21.14 1.24 12.27
CA PRO A 65 -21.89 0.09 12.77
C PRO A 65 -21.15 -0.68 13.88
N ASP A 66 -21.89 -1.24 14.83
CA ASP A 66 -21.33 -2.04 15.92
C ASP A 66 -20.46 -3.19 15.38
N GLY A 67 -19.25 -3.33 15.92
CA GLY A 67 -18.30 -4.37 15.54
C GLY A 67 -17.35 -4.01 14.39
N LEU A 68 -17.56 -2.88 13.71
CA LEU A 68 -16.62 -2.35 12.72
C LEU A 68 -15.71 -1.29 13.36
N THR A 69 -14.41 -1.43 13.17
CA THR A 69 -13.41 -0.40 13.51
C THR A 69 -13.07 0.40 12.26
N VAL A 70 -13.20 1.73 12.33
CA VAL A 70 -12.79 2.63 11.25
C VAL A 70 -11.46 3.28 11.63
N LEU A 71 -10.45 3.08 10.79
CA LEU A 71 -9.13 3.69 10.89
C LEU A 71 -8.96 4.78 9.82
N THR A 72 -8.04 5.70 10.05
CA THR A 72 -7.73 6.81 9.14
C THR A 72 -6.36 6.64 8.51
N GLY A 73 -6.22 7.05 7.26
CA GLY A 73 -4.92 7.08 6.62
C GLY A 73 -4.85 8.07 5.48
N VAL A 74 -3.63 8.27 5.00
CA VAL A 74 -3.36 9.00 3.76
C VAL A 74 -2.37 8.19 2.94
N GLU A 75 -2.55 8.13 1.63
CA GLU A 75 -1.59 7.47 0.75
C GLU A 75 -0.66 8.51 0.13
N ALA A 76 0.64 8.32 0.32
CA ALA A 76 1.67 9.21 -0.21
C ALA A 76 2.71 8.40 -0.99
N LYS A 77 3.08 8.89 -2.16
CA LYS A 77 4.15 8.29 -2.96
C LYS A 77 5.53 8.62 -2.39
N ILE A 78 6.47 7.73 -2.63
CA ILE A 78 7.90 7.99 -2.42
C ILE A 78 8.41 8.92 -3.53
N LEU A 79 9.18 9.94 -3.14
CA LEU A 79 9.76 10.93 -4.05
C LEU A 79 11.16 10.54 -4.50
N ASP A 80 11.99 9.97 -3.62
CA ASP A 80 13.41 9.78 -3.92
C ASP A 80 14.03 8.58 -3.20
N ALA A 81 15.28 8.29 -3.57
CA ALA A 81 16.07 7.21 -3.00
C ALA A 81 16.35 7.34 -1.49
N ALA A 82 16.17 8.54 -0.91
CA ALA A 82 16.30 8.75 0.53
C ALA A 82 15.02 8.38 1.30
N GLY A 83 13.93 7.99 0.61
CA GLY A 83 12.67 7.60 1.22
C GLY A 83 11.81 8.80 1.62
N GLU A 84 12.01 9.96 1.00
CA GLU A 84 11.18 11.13 1.21
C GLU A 84 9.79 10.93 0.60
N LEU A 85 8.73 11.42 1.26
CA LEU A 85 7.34 11.25 0.80
C LEU A 85 6.74 12.54 0.24
N ASP A 86 5.86 12.41 -0.75
CA ASP A 86 5.02 13.51 -1.25
C ASP A 86 3.83 13.74 -0.30
N ILE A 87 4.11 14.22 0.91
CA ILE A 87 3.12 14.30 1.99
C ILE A 87 3.12 15.69 2.64
N PRO A 88 1.96 16.24 3.03
CA PRO A 88 1.92 17.49 3.80
C PRO A 88 2.27 17.22 5.27
N GLU A 89 2.40 18.27 6.08
CA GLU A 89 2.37 18.10 7.53
C GLU A 89 1.00 17.55 7.94
N LEU A 90 0.99 16.43 8.67
CA LEU A 90 -0.24 15.77 9.04
C LEU A 90 -0.76 16.27 10.40
N PRO A 91 -2.06 16.60 10.50
CA PRO A 91 -2.67 16.84 11.80
C PRO A 91 -2.72 15.54 12.63
N LYS A 92 -2.85 15.68 13.96
CA LYS A 92 -3.15 14.53 14.82
C LYS A 92 -4.47 13.89 14.39
N GLY A 93 -4.50 12.56 14.37
CA GLY A 93 -5.70 11.78 14.05
C GLY A 93 -5.60 10.97 12.76
N ILE A 94 -4.53 11.13 11.97
CA ILE A 94 -4.14 10.13 10.98
C ILE A 94 -3.50 8.94 11.71
N ASP A 95 -4.06 7.74 11.54
CA ASP A 95 -3.52 6.51 12.13
C ASP A 95 -2.26 6.05 11.40
N ARG A 96 -2.28 5.96 10.06
CA ARG A 96 -1.07 5.61 9.27
C ARG A 96 -0.94 6.34 7.94
N ILE A 97 0.30 6.50 7.51
CA ILE A 97 0.68 6.79 6.13
C ILE A 97 0.75 5.45 5.37
N LEU A 98 0.10 5.40 4.21
CA LEU A 98 0.28 4.34 3.23
C LEU A 98 1.33 4.80 2.22
N ILE A 99 2.50 4.18 2.27
CA ILE A 99 3.68 4.52 1.49
C ILE A 99 3.63 3.73 0.19
N ALA A 100 3.52 4.43 -0.94
CA ALA A 100 3.27 3.82 -2.23
C ALA A 100 4.43 3.98 -3.22
N ASP A 101 4.68 2.94 -4.01
CA ASP A 101 5.72 2.88 -5.05
C ASP A 101 5.23 3.35 -6.43
N HIS A 102 4.27 4.29 -6.50
CA HIS A 102 3.66 4.72 -7.78
C HIS A 102 4.65 5.21 -8.85
N GLN A 103 5.84 5.64 -8.43
CA GLN A 103 6.96 6.05 -9.29
C GLN A 103 8.26 5.44 -8.76
N PHE A 104 9.26 5.31 -9.62
CA PHE A 104 10.58 4.85 -9.21
C PHE A 104 11.29 5.95 -8.41
N PRO A 105 11.75 5.67 -7.17
CA PRO A 105 12.42 6.63 -6.31
C PRO A 105 13.86 6.86 -6.79
N GLY A 106 14.03 7.76 -7.75
CA GLY A 106 15.32 8.16 -8.29
C GLY A 106 16.18 8.92 -7.28
N ILE A 107 17.50 8.96 -7.50
CA ILE A 107 18.43 9.77 -6.69
C ILE A 107 18.11 11.27 -6.82
N ASP A 108 17.75 11.71 -8.02
CA ASP A 108 17.41 13.10 -8.35
C ASP A 108 15.89 13.38 -8.33
N GLY A 109 15.10 12.46 -7.76
CA GLY A 109 13.64 12.55 -7.68
C GLY A 109 12.89 11.46 -8.45
N PRO A 110 11.55 11.52 -8.49
CA PRO A 110 10.74 10.37 -8.91
C PRO A 110 10.70 10.25 -10.43
N LEU A 111 10.94 9.04 -10.94
CA LEU A 111 10.86 8.71 -12.36
C LEU A 111 9.56 7.94 -12.66
N GLY A 112 8.85 8.37 -13.69
CA GLY A 112 7.68 7.63 -14.19
C GLY A 112 8.09 6.28 -14.82
N PRO A 113 7.21 5.26 -14.83
CA PRO A 113 7.57 3.92 -15.33
C PRO A 113 8.11 3.89 -16.76
N SER A 114 7.62 4.76 -17.65
CA SER A 114 8.13 4.86 -19.02
C SER A 114 9.59 5.33 -19.09
N ALA A 115 9.99 6.30 -18.26
CA ALA A 115 11.36 6.79 -18.23
C ALA A 115 12.33 5.71 -17.70
N VAL A 116 11.90 4.94 -16.69
CA VAL A 116 12.70 3.83 -16.16
C VAL A 116 12.92 2.75 -17.22
N ARG A 117 11.88 2.38 -17.97
CA ARG A 117 11.99 1.42 -19.08
C ARG A 117 12.94 1.90 -20.17
N GLU A 118 12.89 3.19 -20.50
CA GLU A 118 13.81 3.81 -21.47
C GLU A 118 15.25 3.71 -20.97
N HIS A 119 15.52 4.08 -19.71
CA HIS A 119 16.86 3.96 -19.15
C HIS A 119 17.39 2.52 -19.06
N ILE A 120 16.53 1.55 -18.74
CA ILE A 120 16.90 0.12 -18.80
C ILE A 120 17.26 -0.27 -20.24
N ALA A 121 16.46 0.15 -21.23
CA ALA A 121 16.76 -0.11 -22.64
C ALA A 121 18.04 0.59 -23.13
N GLU A 122 18.40 1.73 -22.52
CA GLU A 122 19.64 2.47 -22.75
C GLU A 122 20.85 1.90 -21.99
N GLY A 123 20.64 0.90 -21.12
CA GLY A 123 21.71 0.13 -20.48
C GLY A 123 21.82 0.28 -18.96
N TRP A 124 20.81 0.83 -18.26
CA TRP A 124 20.76 0.67 -16.80
C TRP A 124 20.67 -0.81 -16.43
N SER A 125 21.49 -1.22 -15.46
CA SER A 125 21.46 -2.56 -14.90
C SER A 125 20.16 -2.77 -14.14
N SER A 126 19.43 -3.85 -14.45
CA SER A 126 18.24 -4.25 -13.69
C SER A 126 18.56 -4.49 -12.22
N ASP A 127 19.75 -5.02 -11.90
CA ASP A 127 20.17 -5.23 -10.52
C ASP A 127 20.34 -3.89 -9.77
N ASP A 128 20.95 -2.89 -10.40
CA ASP A 128 21.13 -1.56 -9.80
C ASP A 128 19.77 -0.87 -9.59
N VAL A 129 18.83 -1.04 -10.55
CA VAL A 129 17.45 -0.56 -10.42
C VAL A 129 16.77 -1.19 -9.21
N LEU A 130 16.86 -2.52 -9.06
CA LEU A 130 16.23 -3.25 -7.95
C LEU A 130 16.89 -2.91 -6.61
N ASP A 131 18.21 -2.76 -6.56
CA ASP A 131 18.95 -2.35 -5.37
C ASP A 131 18.52 -0.97 -4.88
N GLN A 132 18.46 -0.01 -5.78
CA GLN A 132 18.01 1.33 -5.44
C GLN A 132 16.53 1.32 -5.00
N PHE A 133 15.68 0.60 -5.71
CA PHE A 133 14.26 0.51 -5.40
C PHE A 133 13.99 -0.05 -4.00
N VAL A 134 14.59 -1.19 -3.67
CA VAL A 134 14.47 -1.83 -2.36
C VAL A 134 15.10 -0.95 -1.27
N SER A 135 16.26 -0.34 -1.54
CA SER A 135 16.92 0.57 -0.60
C SER A 135 16.05 1.78 -0.27
N ALA A 136 15.35 2.35 -1.26
CA ALA A 136 14.44 3.48 -1.07
C ALA A 136 13.21 3.10 -0.24
N LEU A 137 12.63 1.92 -0.46
CA LEU A 137 11.54 1.40 0.37
C LEU A 137 11.99 1.24 1.83
N ILE A 138 13.18 0.67 2.05
CA ILE A 138 13.77 0.52 3.40
C ILE A 138 14.03 1.89 4.03
N ALA A 139 14.54 2.85 3.25
CA ALA A 139 14.75 4.22 3.73
C ALA A 139 13.43 4.89 4.15
N ALA A 140 12.37 4.73 3.36
CA ALA A 140 11.04 5.25 3.68
C ALA A 140 10.49 4.64 4.97
N MET A 141 10.60 3.31 5.14
CA MET A 141 10.20 2.62 6.38
C MET A 141 10.96 3.13 7.61
N ARG A 142 12.28 3.33 7.49
CA ARG A 142 13.12 3.83 8.59
C ARG A 142 12.84 5.29 8.94
N ARG A 143 12.48 6.11 7.95
CA ARG A 143 12.09 7.52 8.16
C ARG A 143 10.69 7.64 8.76
N HIS A 144 9.81 6.73 8.39
CA HIS A 144 8.41 6.72 8.77
C HIS A 144 8.02 5.38 9.42
N PRO A 145 8.60 5.02 10.58
CA PRO A 145 8.25 3.77 11.27
C PRO A 145 6.78 3.79 11.75
N GLY A 146 6.18 2.62 11.93
CA GLY A 146 4.80 2.47 12.38
C GLY A 146 3.75 2.75 11.30
N ASN A 147 4.13 2.72 10.01
CA ASN A 147 3.25 3.03 8.87
C ASN A 147 2.90 1.77 8.06
N GLN A 148 2.41 1.92 6.83
CA GLN A 148 2.04 0.80 5.94
C GLN A 148 2.69 0.97 4.57
N LEU A 149 3.20 -0.11 3.96
CA LEU A 149 3.50 -0.13 2.54
C LEU A 149 2.24 -0.50 1.75
N ALA A 150 1.85 0.35 0.81
CA ALA A 150 0.73 0.13 -0.09
C ALA A 150 1.18 -0.63 -1.34
N HIS A 151 0.40 -1.66 -1.73
CA HIS A 151 0.57 -2.53 -2.90
C HIS A 151 2.03 -2.69 -3.34
N CYS A 152 2.91 -2.97 -2.37
CA CYS A 152 4.35 -2.84 -2.53
C CYS A 152 4.85 -3.78 -3.61
N PHE A 153 5.61 -3.25 -4.57
CA PHE A 153 6.09 -3.91 -5.79
C PHE A 153 5.12 -3.83 -6.98
N SER A 154 3.99 -3.11 -6.87
CA SER A 154 3.10 -2.81 -8.01
C SER A 154 3.80 -2.06 -9.14
N LEU A 155 4.94 -1.41 -8.85
CA LEU A 155 5.75 -0.73 -9.86
C LEU A 155 6.52 -1.69 -10.76
N LEU A 156 6.97 -2.85 -10.26
CA LEU A 156 7.91 -3.72 -10.97
C LEU A 156 7.38 -4.11 -12.36
N PRO A 157 6.14 -4.61 -12.52
CA PRO A 157 5.61 -4.94 -13.84
C PRO A 157 5.52 -3.73 -14.78
N LYS A 158 5.29 -2.52 -14.24
CA LYS A 158 5.19 -1.27 -15.02
C LYS A 158 6.54 -0.85 -15.59
N ILE A 159 7.65 -1.28 -14.97
CA ILE A 159 9.02 -1.03 -15.42
C ILE A 159 9.66 -2.24 -16.13
N GLY A 160 8.91 -3.31 -16.37
CA GLY A 160 9.37 -4.49 -17.09
C GLY A 160 10.16 -5.49 -16.23
N LEU A 161 10.01 -5.41 -14.90
CA LEU A 161 10.58 -6.33 -13.92
C LEU A 161 9.47 -7.06 -13.16
N SER A 162 9.83 -8.00 -12.31
CA SER A 162 8.92 -8.79 -11.49
C SER A 162 9.48 -9.03 -10.09
N GLU A 163 8.65 -9.53 -9.18
CA GLU A 163 9.10 -9.94 -7.85
C GLU A 163 10.16 -11.06 -7.90
N ASP A 164 10.12 -11.92 -8.93
CA ASP A 164 11.10 -13.00 -9.11
C ASP A 164 12.52 -12.46 -9.37
N ASP A 165 12.63 -11.24 -9.90
CA ASP A 165 13.92 -10.59 -10.17
C ASP A 165 14.57 -10.01 -8.90
N LEU A 166 13.81 -9.83 -7.81
CA LEU A 166 14.32 -9.20 -6.58
C LEU A 166 15.45 -10.01 -5.93
N GLY A 167 15.40 -11.34 -6.07
CA GLY A 167 16.33 -12.24 -5.41
C GLY A 167 16.16 -12.30 -3.88
N ALA A 168 16.65 -13.39 -3.29
CA ALA A 168 16.39 -13.71 -1.88
C ALA A 168 17.02 -12.72 -0.89
N GLU A 169 18.09 -12.02 -1.27
CA GLU A 169 18.76 -11.05 -0.39
C GLU A 169 17.93 -9.77 -0.23
N ARG A 170 17.47 -9.17 -1.33
CA ARG A 170 16.66 -7.94 -1.30
C ARG A 170 15.33 -8.19 -0.60
N VAL A 171 14.68 -9.31 -0.90
CA VAL A 171 13.42 -9.71 -0.25
C VAL A 171 13.61 -9.86 1.27
N ARG A 172 14.67 -10.54 1.74
CA ARG A 172 14.96 -10.65 3.18
C ARG A 172 15.23 -9.30 3.82
N ALA A 173 16.03 -8.45 3.20
CA ALA A 173 16.38 -7.14 3.74
C ALA A 173 15.14 -6.26 3.90
N TRP A 174 14.28 -6.25 2.88
CA TRP A 174 13.01 -5.53 2.89
C TRP A 174 12.05 -6.05 3.97
N ALA A 175 11.84 -7.37 4.03
CA ALA A 175 10.94 -7.98 5.01
C ALA A 175 11.43 -7.76 6.46
N THR A 176 12.73 -7.89 6.69
CA THR A 176 13.36 -7.61 8.00
C THR A 176 13.15 -6.15 8.40
N ALA A 177 13.39 -5.22 7.48
CA ALA A 177 13.18 -3.80 7.74
C ALA A 177 11.72 -3.50 8.09
N ALA A 178 10.75 -4.09 7.39
CA ALA A 178 9.33 -3.92 7.71
C ALA A 178 9.00 -4.35 9.15
N ALA A 179 9.53 -5.50 9.58
CA ALA A 179 9.36 -5.98 10.96
C ALA A 179 10.05 -5.06 11.99
N GLU A 180 11.28 -4.62 11.73
CA GLU A 180 12.05 -3.74 12.63
C GLU A 180 11.41 -2.36 12.81
N THR A 181 10.69 -1.86 11.81
CA THR A 181 10.08 -0.52 11.82
C THR A 181 8.59 -0.53 12.15
N ASP A 182 8.00 -1.66 12.55
CA ASP A 182 6.54 -1.81 12.74
C ASP A 182 5.74 -1.36 11.49
N THR A 183 6.31 -1.62 10.31
CA THR A 183 5.65 -1.31 9.05
C THR A 183 4.75 -2.47 8.66
N MET A 184 3.45 -2.19 8.58
CA MET A 184 2.48 -3.12 8.00
C MET A 184 2.73 -3.22 6.49
N VAL A 185 2.65 -4.42 5.92
CA VAL A 185 2.70 -4.58 4.47
C VAL A 185 1.36 -5.12 4.01
N GLU A 186 0.73 -4.42 3.08
CA GLU A 186 -0.51 -4.93 2.52
C GLU A 186 -0.27 -5.96 1.43
N VAL A 187 -1.07 -7.01 1.44
CA VAL A 187 -1.34 -7.83 0.25
C VAL A 187 -2.60 -7.27 -0.41
N ASN A 188 -2.48 -6.90 -1.68
CA ASN A 188 -3.50 -6.09 -2.34
C ASN A 188 -4.30 -6.88 -3.41
N GLU A 189 -5.63 -6.83 -3.37
CA GLU A 189 -6.51 -7.53 -4.32
C GLU A 189 -6.35 -7.09 -5.77
N LYS A 190 -6.29 -5.78 -6.01
CA LYS A 190 -6.22 -5.20 -7.35
C LYS A 190 -4.91 -5.58 -8.04
N TRP A 191 -3.82 -5.59 -7.27
CA TRP A 191 -2.47 -5.82 -7.77
C TRP A 191 -2.01 -7.28 -7.64
N VAL A 192 -2.62 -8.07 -6.76
CA VAL A 192 -2.17 -9.40 -6.33
C VAL A 192 -0.69 -9.36 -5.95
N CYS A 193 -0.38 -8.40 -5.10
CA CYS A 193 0.98 -7.98 -4.80
C CYS A 193 1.05 -7.58 -3.33
N PRO A 194 2.04 -8.07 -2.55
CA PRO A 194 3.06 -9.03 -2.95
C PRO A 194 2.54 -10.45 -3.24
N GLY A 195 3.28 -11.21 -4.07
CA GLY A 195 3.05 -12.62 -4.35
C GLY A 195 3.47 -13.58 -3.22
N ALA A 196 3.16 -14.87 -3.38
CA ALA A 196 3.29 -15.87 -2.31
C ALA A 196 4.71 -15.97 -1.71
N THR A 197 5.75 -16.01 -2.55
CA THR A 197 7.16 -16.09 -2.12
C THR A 197 7.56 -14.89 -1.26
N VAL A 198 7.11 -13.69 -1.63
CA VAL A 198 7.41 -12.45 -0.89
C VAL A 198 6.60 -12.39 0.42
N LEU A 199 5.36 -12.87 0.41
CA LEU A 199 4.56 -13.00 1.63
C LEU A 199 5.18 -13.97 2.64
N ASP A 200 5.77 -15.06 2.18
CA ASP A 200 6.48 -16.00 3.07
C ASP A 200 7.69 -15.34 3.73
N ALA A 201 8.44 -14.50 3.01
CA ALA A 201 9.53 -13.75 3.61
C ALA A 201 9.07 -12.76 4.69
N LEU A 202 7.91 -12.11 4.52
CA LEU A 202 7.31 -11.25 5.55
C LEU A 202 6.92 -12.06 6.79
N ARG A 203 6.31 -13.24 6.60
CA ARG A 203 5.94 -14.14 7.69
C ARG A 203 7.17 -14.61 8.46
N ASP A 204 8.22 -15.02 7.76
CA ASP A 204 9.49 -15.47 8.34
C ASP A 204 10.18 -14.34 9.14
N ALA A 205 10.09 -13.10 8.66
CA ALA A 205 10.62 -11.93 9.36
C ALA A 205 9.75 -11.49 10.57
N GLY A 206 8.53 -12.00 10.70
CA GLY A 206 7.58 -11.59 11.72
C GLY A 206 6.92 -10.22 11.44
N ALA A 207 6.90 -9.78 10.18
CA ALA A 207 6.23 -8.56 9.76
C ALA A 207 4.70 -8.72 9.78
N VAL A 208 3.98 -7.62 10.01
CA VAL A 208 2.51 -7.62 10.01
C VAL A 208 2.00 -7.48 8.59
N ILE A 209 1.19 -8.45 8.15
CA ILE A 209 0.53 -8.44 6.84
C ILE A 209 -0.93 -8.03 7.04
N VAL A 210 -1.45 -7.15 6.17
CA VAL A 210 -2.86 -6.75 6.14
C VAL A 210 -3.46 -6.96 4.75
N ALA A 211 -4.77 -7.19 4.65
CA ALA A 211 -5.45 -7.23 3.35
C ALA A 211 -5.97 -5.85 2.97
N SER A 212 -5.88 -5.52 1.69
CA SER A 212 -6.29 -4.24 1.12
C SER A 212 -6.94 -4.44 -0.23
N THR A 213 -8.04 -3.75 -0.50
CA THR A 213 -8.67 -3.76 -1.83
C THR A 213 -8.08 -2.71 -2.77
N ASP A 214 -7.54 -1.60 -2.23
CA ASP A 214 -7.25 -0.39 -3.01
C ASP A 214 -8.50 0.07 -3.78
N SER A 215 -9.65 -0.04 -3.09
CA SER A 215 -10.96 0.22 -3.68
C SER A 215 -11.19 1.71 -3.88
N HIS A 216 -11.71 2.04 -5.07
CA HIS A 216 -12.13 3.39 -5.46
C HIS A 216 -13.66 3.51 -5.58
N VAL A 217 -14.38 2.42 -5.31
CA VAL A 217 -15.84 2.32 -5.35
C VAL A 217 -16.32 1.31 -4.29
N ALA A 218 -17.32 1.69 -3.52
CA ALA A 218 -17.82 0.93 -2.37
C ALA A 218 -18.16 -0.55 -2.69
N ALA A 219 -18.55 -0.86 -3.93
CA ALA A 219 -18.86 -2.23 -4.35
C ALA A 219 -17.68 -3.21 -4.23
N ASP A 220 -16.45 -2.71 -4.30
CA ASP A 220 -15.22 -3.51 -4.26
C ASP A 220 -14.68 -3.69 -2.83
N VAL A 221 -15.17 -2.92 -1.85
CA VAL A 221 -14.70 -2.99 -0.45
C VAL A 221 -14.94 -4.38 0.13
N GLY A 222 -13.89 -4.95 0.72
CA GLY A 222 -13.91 -6.31 1.29
C GLY A 222 -14.12 -7.45 0.28
N ARG A 223 -13.95 -7.21 -1.02
CA ARG A 223 -14.03 -8.24 -2.07
C ARG A 223 -12.65 -8.78 -2.40
N TYR A 224 -12.40 -10.03 -2.05
CA TYR A 224 -11.07 -10.65 -2.16
C TYR A 224 -11.02 -11.95 -3.00
N PRO A 225 -11.63 -12.05 -4.20
CA PRO A 225 -11.57 -13.29 -4.97
C PRO A 225 -10.13 -13.70 -5.35
N ARG A 226 -9.26 -12.76 -5.72
CA ARG A 226 -7.88 -13.05 -6.15
C ARG A 226 -6.99 -13.36 -4.96
N LEU A 227 -7.11 -12.60 -3.86
CA LEU A 227 -6.36 -12.91 -2.64
C LEU A 227 -6.82 -14.23 -2.00
N THR A 228 -8.10 -14.58 -2.08
CA THR A 228 -8.56 -15.90 -1.61
C THR A 228 -7.86 -17.02 -2.40
N ALA A 229 -7.78 -16.90 -3.72
CA ALA A 229 -7.06 -17.88 -4.55
C ALA A 229 -5.56 -17.95 -4.19
N LEU A 230 -4.89 -16.81 -4.07
CA LEU A 230 -3.48 -16.72 -3.66
C LEU A 230 -3.24 -17.39 -2.30
N LEU A 231 -4.07 -17.09 -1.30
CA LEU A 231 -3.93 -17.62 0.06
C LEU A 231 -4.30 -19.10 0.19
N ASP A 232 -5.15 -19.61 -0.69
CA ASP A 232 -5.47 -21.04 -0.80
C ASP A 232 -4.38 -21.82 -1.58
N GLY A 233 -3.33 -21.14 -2.05
CA GLY A 233 -2.23 -21.73 -2.83
C GLY A 233 -2.58 -22.03 -4.29
N GLY A 234 -3.64 -21.42 -4.80
CA GLY A 234 -3.98 -21.43 -6.22
C GLY A 234 -3.31 -20.29 -6.98
N ASP A 235 -3.26 -20.42 -8.32
CA ASP A 235 -2.92 -19.29 -9.18
C ASP A 235 -4.03 -18.24 -9.10
N ALA A 236 -3.67 -17.00 -8.78
CA ALA A 236 -4.61 -15.89 -8.88
C ALA A 236 -5.04 -15.70 -10.34
N PRO A 237 -6.34 -15.48 -10.62
CA PRO A 237 -6.83 -15.31 -11.99
C PRO A 237 -6.34 -14.01 -12.64
#